data_AF-A0A7S0UDG0-F1
#
_entry.id   AF-A0A7S0UDG0-F1
#
_cell.length_a   1.000
_cell.length_b   1.000
_cell.length_c   1.000
_cell.angle_alpha   90.00
_cell.angle_beta   90.00
_cell.angle_gamma   90.00
#
_symmetry.space_group_name_H-M   'P 1'
#
loop_
_entity.id
_entity.type
_entity.pdbx_description
1 polymer ?
#
loop_
_entity_poly.entity_id
_entity_poly.type
_entity_poly.pdbx_seq_one_letter_code
_entity_poly.pdbx_strand_id
1 'polypeptide(L)'
;EGQAGFDPQATRMVRLIKPFRLFRVLRLIRNQKLLVIFDYIESKLKLPPFAFKMVRLFALILGMVHLCSCFFWLVKVASNEPSEFEMFLADNNLSREGSRVGKYMVSFYFINTVFTTVGFGDISATNTQERGFLVVVMYIGTIIFGMLLT
;
A
#
# COMPACT_ATOMS: atom_id res chain seq x y z
N GLU A 1 -43.53 9.33 8.47
CA GLU A 1 -42.37 8.43 8.61
C GLU A 1 -42.36 7.46 7.44
N GLY A 2 -41.23 7.23 6.77
CA GLY A 2 -41.21 6.35 5.59
C GLY A 2 -39.94 6.45 4.74
N GLN A 3 -38.84 5.92 5.28
CA GLN A 3 -37.70 5.30 4.60
C GLN A 3 -37.27 5.89 3.24
N ALA A 4 -36.37 6.88 3.27
CA ALA A 4 -35.43 7.08 2.17
C ALA A 4 -34.46 5.87 2.15
N GLY A 5 -34.59 5.02 1.14
CA GLY A 5 -33.70 3.90 0.90
C GLY A 5 -32.25 4.37 0.82
N PHE A 6 -31.44 3.95 1.78
CA PHE A 6 -30.01 4.21 1.78
C PHE A 6 -29.35 3.21 0.83
N ASP A 7 -29.16 3.60 -0.43
CA ASP A 7 -28.49 2.77 -1.43
C ASP A 7 -27.04 2.47 -1.01
N PRO A 8 -26.69 1.21 -0.70
CA PRO A 8 -25.33 0.83 -0.28
C PRO A 8 -24.29 1.04 -1.40
N GLN A 9 -24.72 1.18 -2.65
CA GLN A 9 -23.85 1.42 -3.81
C GLN A 9 -23.32 2.88 -3.85
N ALA A 10 -24.15 3.85 -3.46
CA ALA A 10 -23.77 5.27 -3.45
C ALA A 10 -22.68 5.58 -2.40
N THR A 11 -22.73 4.92 -1.23
CA THR A 11 -21.67 5.04 -0.22
C THR A 11 -20.36 4.38 -0.62
N ARG A 12 -20.41 3.29 -1.40
CA ARG A 12 -19.22 2.63 -1.98
C ARG A 12 -18.49 3.57 -2.94
N MET A 13 -19.21 4.26 -3.83
CA MET A 13 -18.64 5.23 -4.78
C MET A 13 -18.09 6.49 -4.11
N VAL A 14 -18.76 7.03 -3.08
CA VAL A 14 -18.24 8.23 -2.37
C VAL A 14 -16.95 7.94 -1.59
N ARG A 15 -16.75 6.69 -1.10
CA ARG A 15 -15.48 6.28 -0.47
C ARG A 15 -14.34 6.12 -1.47
N LEU A 16 -14.64 5.80 -2.73
CA LEU A 16 -13.69 5.69 -3.84
C LEU A 16 -13.20 7.04 -4.39
N ILE A 17 -13.78 8.17 -3.96
CA ILE A 17 -13.31 9.52 -4.35
C ILE A 17 -12.06 9.96 -3.55
N LYS A 18 -11.89 9.49 -2.31
CA LYS A 18 -10.72 9.81 -1.47
C LYS A 18 -9.35 9.29 -2.01
N PRO A 19 -9.22 8.12 -2.65
CA PRO A 19 -7.96 7.66 -3.24
C PRO A 19 -7.48 8.43 -4.47
N PHE A 20 -8.25 9.39 -5.01
CA PHE A 20 -7.71 10.35 -6.00
C PHE A 20 -6.51 11.15 -5.42
N ARG A 21 -6.44 11.27 -4.08
CA ARG A 21 -5.29 11.85 -3.39
C ARG A 21 -4.05 10.95 -3.44
N LEU A 22 -4.22 9.62 -3.53
CA LEU A 22 -3.12 8.67 -3.72
C LEU A 22 -2.53 8.75 -5.13
N PHE A 23 -3.36 9.04 -6.14
CA PHE A 23 -2.90 9.38 -7.49
C PHE A 23 -1.95 10.60 -7.50
N ARG A 24 -2.07 11.49 -6.50
CA ARG A 24 -1.14 12.60 -6.28
C ARG A 24 0.24 12.13 -5.80
N VAL A 25 0.32 11.01 -5.08
CA VAL A 25 1.58 10.38 -4.67
C VAL A 25 2.25 9.69 -5.86
N LEU A 26 1.47 9.07 -6.76
CA LEU A 26 1.99 8.58 -8.05
C LEU A 26 2.59 9.72 -8.89
N ARG A 27 2.03 10.94 -8.84
CA ARG A 27 2.67 12.12 -9.45
C ARG A 27 4.00 12.48 -8.80
N LEU A 28 4.18 12.28 -7.49
CA LEU A 28 5.46 12.53 -6.82
C LEU A 28 6.54 11.54 -7.27
N ILE A 29 6.19 10.26 -7.46
CA ILE A 29 7.11 9.25 -8.03
C ILE A 29 7.49 9.59 -9.48
N ARG A 30 6.55 10.14 -10.25
CA ARG A 30 6.79 10.59 -11.62
C ARG A 30 7.57 11.91 -11.71
N ASN A 31 7.65 12.69 -10.62
CA ASN A 31 8.44 13.90 -10.62
C ASN A 31 9.93 13.54 -10.68
N GLN A 32 10.52 13.69 -11.87
CA GLN A 32 11.96 13.60 -12.11
C GLN A 32 12.78 14.51 -11.18
N LYS A 33 12.14 15.50 -10.55
CA LYS A 33 12.73 16.36 -9.52
C LYS A 33 13.27 15.57 -8.32
N LEU A 34 12.67 14.44 -7.95
CA LEU A 34 13.18 13.59 -6.88
C LEU A 34 14.54 13.00 -7.27
N LEU A 35 14.69 12.52 -8.51
CA LEU A 35 15.98 12.04 -9.03
C LEU A 35 17.01 13.17 -9.04
N VAL A 36 16.66 14.37 -9.52
CA VAL A 36 17.56 15.53 -9.54
C VAL A 36 17.98 15.98 -8.13
N ILE A 37 17.08 15.91 -7.14
CA ILE A 37 17.40 16.21 -5.74
C ILE A 37 18.33 15.13 -5.15
N PHE A 38 18.10 13.86 -5.49
CA PHE A 38 18.99 12.76 -5.13
C PHE A 38 20.39 12.98 -5.74
N ASP A 39 20.48 13.31 -7.03
CA ASP A 39 21.76 13.62 -7.72
C ASP A 39 22.46 14.85 -7.10
N TYR A 40 21.69 15.85 -6.65
CA TYR A 40 22.23 17.00 -5.93
C TYR A 40 22.78 16.60 -4.55
N ILE A 41 22.08 15.72 -3.83
CA ILE A 41 22.55 15.16 -2.56
C ILE A 41 23.80 14.28 -2.77
N GLU A 42 23.86 13.50 -3.85
CA GLU A 42 25.03 12.72 -4.28
C GLU A 42 26.26 13.60 -4.47
N SER A 43 26.10 14.75 -5.12
CA SER A 43 27.21 15.69 -5.34
C SER A 43 27.76 16.31 -4.05
N LYS A 44 26.96 16.35 -2.98
CA LYS A 44 27.32 16.97 -1.68
C LYS A 44 27.80 15.96 -0.65
N LEU A 45 27.18 14.79 -0.60
CA LEU A 45 27.58 13.67 0.24
C LEU A 45 28.49 12.78 -0.60
N LYS A 46 29.81 12.88 -0.43
CA LYS A 46 30.84 12.03 -1.05
C LYS A 46 30.74 10.56 -0.59
N LEU A 47 29.56 9.96 -0.70
CA LEU A 47 29.31 8.58 -0.36
C LEU A 47 29.90 7.67 -1.43
N PRO A 48 30.32 6.45 -1.06
CA PRO A 48 30.68 5.46 -2.06
C PRO A 48 29.48 5.18 -2.99
N PRO A 49 29.67 5.05 -4.31
CA PRO A 49 28.59 4.88 -5.28
C PRO A 49 27.63 3.73 -4.94
N PHE A 50 28.16 2.67 -4.31
CA PHE A 50 27.39 1.52 -3.83
C PHE A 50 26.37 1.90 -2.75
N ALA A 51 26.76 2.69 -1.75
CA ALA A 51 25.85 3.10 -0.67
C ALA A 51 24.70 3.97 -1.20
N PHE A 52 24.98 4.80 -2.20
CA PHE A 52 23.96 5.63 -2.84
C PHE A 52 22.94 4.80 -3.63
N LYS A 53 23.39 3.80 -4.41
CA LYS A 53 22.49 2.84 -5.09
C LYS A 53 21.57 2.14 -4.09
N MET A 54 22.11 1.74 -2.93
CA MET A 54 21.33 1.07 -1.87
C MET A 54 20.29 1.99 -1.21
N VAL A 55 20.65 3.23 -0.87
CA VAL A 55 19.71 4.20 -0.27
C VAL A 55 18.58 4.54 -1.26
N ARG A 56 18.92 4.79 -2.54
CA ARG A 56 17.94 5.07 -3.60
C ARG A 56 16.94 3.93 -3.74
N LEU A 57 17.43 2.70 -3.77
CA LEU A 57 16.58 1.52 -3.89
C LEU A 57 15.73 1.31 -2.63
N PHE A 58 16.30 1.45 -1.44
CA PHE A 58 15.54 1.33 -0.19
C PHE A 58 14.38 2.34 -0.15
N ALA A 59 14.62 3.58 -0.58
CA ALA A 59 13.57 4.60 -0.70
C ALA A 59 12.49 4.21 -1.73
N LEU A 60 12.88 3.61 -2.86
CA LEU A 60 11.95 3.10 -3.88
C LEU A 60 11.08 1.97 -3.31
N ILE A 61 11.68 1.00 -2.63
CA ILE A 61 10.98 -0.12 -1.99
C ILE A 61 9.96 0.41 -0.96
N LEU A 62 10.38 1.29 -0.05
CA LEU A 62 9.47 1.89 0.93
C LEU A 62 8.30 2.63 0.28
N GLY A 63 8.58 3.39 -0.79
CA GLY A 63 7.54 4.07 -1.56
C GLY A 63 6.53 3.10 -2.18
N MET A 64 7.01 1.99 -2.75
CA MET A 64 6.17 0.96 -3.34
C MET A 64 5.33 0.22 -2.28
N VAL A 65 5.93 -0.13 -1.14
CA VAL A 65 5.22 -0.76 -0.01
C VAL A 65 4.15 0.17 0.55
N HIS A 66 4.43 1.48 0.70
CA HIS A 66 3.45 2.47 1.13
C HIS A 66 2.26 2.59 0.16
N LEU A 67 2.53 2.61 -1.14
CA LEU A 67 1.46 2.64 -2.13
C LEU A 67 0.63 1.36 -2.08
N CYS A 68 1.28 0.20 -2.11
CA CYS A 68 0.60 -1.10 -2.10
C CYS A 68 -0.20 -1.31 -0.81
N SER A 69 0.26 -0.83 0.35
CA SER A 69 -0.49 -0.91 1.62
C SER A 69 -1.74 -0.03 1.62
N CYS A 70 -1.65 1.17 1.05
CA CYS A 70 -2.80 2.05 0.90
C CYS A 70 -3.81 1.50 -0.11
N PHE A 71 -3.34 0.87 -1.20
CA PHE A 71 -4.19 0.14 -2.15
C PHE A 71 -4.82 -1.09 -1.51
N PHE A 72 -4.08 -1.86 -0.72
CA PHE A 72 -4.61 -3.02 -0.01
C PHE A 72 -5.78 -2.63 0.91
N TRP A 73 -5.61 -1.57 1.71
CA TRP A 73 -6.69 -1.06 2.56
C TRP A 73 -7.92 -0.64 1.72
N LEU A 74 -7.69 -0.01 0.57
CA LEU A 74 -8.76 0.38 -0.34
C LEU A 74 -9.50 -0.84 -0.89
N VAL A 75 -8.77 -1.87 -1.34
CA VAL A 75 -9.35 -3.13 -1.82
C VAL A 75 -10.11 -3.82 -0.69
N LYS A 76 -9.59 -3.84 0.55
CA LYS A 76 -10.26 -4.42 1.70
C LYS A 76 -11.62 -3.74 1.97
N VAL A 77 -11.67 -2.41 1.92
CA VAL A 77 -12.90 -1.64 2.11
C VAL A 77 -13.86 -1.76 0.91
N ALA A 78 -13.33 -1.89 -0.30
CA ALA A 78 -14.13 -1.93 -1.52
C ALA A 78 -14.69 -3.32 -1.83
N SER A 79 -13.95 -4.39 -1.57
CA SER A 79 -14.28 -5.75 -2.02
C SER A 79 -15.05 -6.60 -1.01
N ASN A 80 -14.92 -6.33 0.29
CA ASN A 80 -15.56 -7.13 1.34
C ASN A 80 -16.94 -6.57 1.71
N GLU A 81 -17.81 -7.48 2.13
CA GLU A 81 -19.05 -7.12 2.81
C GLU A 81 -18.76 -6.52 4.20
N PRO A 82 -19.66 -5.70 4.77
CA PRO A 82 -19.44 -5.08 6.07
C PRO A 82 -19.08 -6.08 7.18
N SER A 83 -19.70 -7.27 7.18
CA SER A 83 -19.46 -8.32 8.18
C SER A 83 -18.03 -8.88 8.11
N GLU A 84 -17.55 -9.21 6.91
CA GLU A 84 -16.19 -9.71 6.68
C GLU A 84 -15.14 -8.66 7.04
N PHE A 85 -15.43 -7.39 6.75
CA PHE A 85 -14.54 -6.29 7.11
C PHE A 85 -14.45 -6.09 8.63
N GLU A 86 -15.57 -6.14 9.36
CA GLU A 86 -15.55 -6.05 10.83
C GLU A 86 -14.83 -7.26 11.46
N MET A 87 -14.96 -8.45 10.88
CA MET A 87 -14.23 -9.64 11.34
C MET A 87 -12.71 -9.46 11.20
N PHE A 88 -12.25 -8.95 10.06
CA PHE A 88 -10.84 -8.60 9.86
C PHE A 88 -10.33 -7.56 10.88
N LEU A 89 -11.15 -6.54 11.19
CA LEU A 89 -10.81 -5.55 12.19
C LEU A 89 -10.68 -6.18 13.58
N ALA A 90 -11.65 -7.01 13.98
CA ALA A 90 -11.66 -7.68 15.28
C ALA A 90 -10.43 -8.60 15.45
N ASP A 91 -10.10 -9.39 14.44
CA ASP A 91 -8.94 -10.29 14.43
C ASP A 91 -7.61 -9.53 14.62
N ASN A 92 -7.54 -8.31 14.09
CA ASN A 92 -6.35 -7.45 14.17
C ASN A 92 -6.40 -6.47 15.36
N ASN A 93 -7.32 -6.64 16.32
CA ASN A 93 -7.52 -5.73 17.46
C ASN A 93 -7.73 -4.26 17.02
N LEU A 94 -8.41 -4.06 15.88
CA LEU A 94 -8.75 -2.77 15.32
C LEU A 94 -10.26 -2.50 15.48
N SER A 95 -10.61 -1.22 15.44
CA SER A 95 -12.02 -0.79 15.45
C SER A 95 -12.31 0.13 14.27
N ARG A 96 -13.57 0.15 13.81
CA ARG A 96 -14.01 1.00 12.69
C ARG A 96 -13.74 2.50 12.95
N GLU A 97 -13.91 2.95 14.18
CA GLU A 97 -13.61 4.32 14.62
C GLU A 97 -12.18 4.49 15.17
N GLY A 98 -11.44 3.39 15.31
CA GLY A 98 -10.09 3.38 15.84
C GLY A 98 -9.07 4.15 14.99
N SER A 99 -7.89 4.35 15.58
CA SER A 99 -6.81 5.16 15.00
C SER A 99 -6.47 4.77 13.56
N ARG A 100 -6.35 5.79 12.69
CA ARG A 100 -5.93 5.61 11.29
C ARG A 100 -4.51 5.05 11.19
N VAL A 101 -3.67 5.32 12.19
CA VAL A 101 -2.30 4.83 12.26
C VAL A 101 -2.30 3.31 12.43
N GLY A 102 -3.15 2.76 13.31
CA GLY A 102 -3.24 1.30 13.50
C GLY A 102 -3.62 0.56 12.21
N LYS A 103 -4.63 1.07 11.50
CA LYS A 103 -5.07 0.54 10.20
C LYS A 103 -3.99 0.59 9.13
N TYR A 104 -3.25 1.70 9.09
CA TYR A 104 -2.10 1.85 8.20
C TYR A 104 -0.99 0.88 8.57
N MET A 105 -0.65 0.74 9.85
CA MET A 105 0.44 -0.15 10.31
C MET A 105 0.15 -1.62 10.01
N VAL A 106 -1.10 -2.09 10.21
CA VAL A 106 -1.50 -3.46 9.86
C VAL A 106 -1.39 -3.70 8.35
N SER A 107 -1.90 -2.76 7.53
CA SER A 107 -1.82 -2.88 6.07
C SER A 107 -0.38 -2.80 5.55
N PHE A 108 0.43 -1.93 6.15
CA PHE A 108 1.84 -1.75 5.82
C PHE A 108 2.64 -2.98 6.21
N TYR A 109 2.42 -3.51 7.41
CA TYR A 109 3.01 -4.75 7.88
C TYR A 109 2.67 -5.89 6.91
N PHE A 110 1.40 -6.12 6.59
CA PHE A 110 1.01 -7.19 5.70
C PHE A 110 1.67 -7.09 4.33
N ILE A 111 1.57 -5.93 3.67
CA ILE A 111 2.21 -5.73 2.36
C ILE A 111 3.73 -5.83 2.46
N ASN A 112 4.35 -5.38 3.54
CA ASN A 112 5.77 -5.56 3.76
C ASN A 112 6.14 -7.04 3.84
N THR A 113 5.36 -7.89 4.52
CA THR A 113 5.63 -9.34 4.60
C THR A 113 5.53 -10.04 3.25
N VAL A 114 4.60 -9.60 2.38
CA VAL A 114 4.47 -10.08 0.99
C VAL A 114 5.64 -9.58 0.15
N PHE A 115 5.97 -8.30 0.28
CA PHE A 115 7.04 -7.67 -0.49
C PHE A 115 8.40 -8.26 -0.13
N THR A 116 8.72 -8.41 1.16
CA THR A 116 9.98 -9.03 1.63
C THR A 116 9.97 -10.54 1.57
N THR A 117 8.88 -11.16 1.09
CA THR A 117 8.71 -12.62 0.98
C THR A 117 8.85 -13.39 2.30
N VAL A 118 8.72 -12.70 3.44
CA VAL A 118 8.76 -13.33 4.77
C VAL A 118 7.50 -14.14 5.04
N GLY A 119 6.33 -13.58 4.69
CA GLY A 119 5.05 -14.30 4.70
C GLY A 119 4.70 -15.03 6.01
N PHE A 120 4.53 -14.31 7.12
CA PHE A 120 4.17 -14.92 8.42
C PHE A 120 2.84 -15.68 8.42
N GLY A 121 1.92 -15.34 7.50
CA GLY A 121 0.66 -16.07 7.30
C GLY A 121 -0.45 -15.73 8.31
N ASP A 122 -0.23 -14.74 9.17
CA ASP A 122 -1.20 -14.22 10.13
C ASP A 122 -2.33 -13.43 9.43
N ILE A 123 -1.98 -12.66 8.39
CA ILE A 123 -2.95 -11.97 7.55
C ILE A 123 -2.94 -12.63 6.16
N SER A 124 -4.12 -12.90 5.61
CA SER A 124 -4.26 -13.51 4.28
C SER A 124 -5.42 -12.91 3.49
N ALA A 125 -5.37 -13.09 2.16
CA ALA A 125 -6.45 -12.68 1.27
C ALA A 125 -7.62 -13.68 1.32
N THR A 126 -8.74 -13.21 1.85
CA THR A 126 -9.97 -14.00 1.99
C THR A 126 -10.79 -13.98 0.70
N ASN A 127 -10.77 -12.86 -0.02
CA ASN A 127 -11.58 -12.64 -1.22
C ASN A 127 -10.77 -12.83 -2.52
N THR A 128 -11.43 -13.26 -3.60
CA THR A 128 -10.85 -13.41 -4.94
C THR A 128 -10.23 -12.10 -5.45
N GLN A 129 -10.87 -10.96 -5.17
CA GLN A 129 -10.35 -9.64 -5.57
C GLN A 129 -9.04 -9.29 -4.83
N GLU A 130 -8.96 -9.62 -3.54
CA GLU A 130 -7.74 -9.43 -2.75
C GLU A 130 -6.62 -10.32 -3.24
N ARG A 131 -6.92 -11.59 -3.53
CA ARG A 131 -5.96 -12.55 -4.10
C ARG A 131 -5.40 -12.05 -5.42
N GLY A 132 -6.26 -11.56 -6.32
CA GLY A 132 -5.83 -10.96 -7.58
C GLY A 132 -4.90 -9.76 -7.39
N PHE A 133 -5.23 -8.86 -6.45
CA PHE A 133 -4.36 -7.74 -6.11
C PHE A 133 -3.00 -8.20 -5.57
N LEU A 134 -2.97 -9.17 -4.65
CA LEU A 134 -1.72 -9.67 -4.07
C LEU A 134 -0.82 -10.35 -5.10
N VAL A 135 -1.37 -11.07 -6.06
CA VAL A 135 -0.60 -11.66 -7.17
C VAL A 135 0.15 -10.56 -7.95
N VAL A 136 -0.51 -9.43 -8.23
CA VAL A 136 0.14 -8.29 -8.89
C VAL A 136 1.24 -7.69 -8.03
N VAL A 137 1.00 -7.52 -6.72
CA VAL A 137 2.00 -7.01 -5.77
C VAL A 137 3.22 -7.94 -5.69
N MET A 138 3.02 -9.26 -5.71
CA MET A 138 4.10 -10.24 -5.74
C MET A 138 4.96 -10.10 -7.00
N TYR A 139 4.34 -9.96 -8.19
CA TYR A 139 5.11 -9.72 -9.42
C TYR A 139 5.93 -8.43 -9.34
N ILE A 140 5.36 -7.34 -8.84
CA ILE A 140 6.07 -6.07 -8.64
C ILE A 140 7.29 -6.27 -7.71
N GLY A 141 7.10 -7.00 -6.60
CA GLY A 141 8.18 -7.37 -5.68
C GLY A 141 9.30 -8.11 -6.40
N THR A 142 8.97 -9.18 -7.14
CA THR A 142 9.98 -9.98 -7.87
C THR A 142 10.77 -9.18 -8.90
N ILE A 143 10.13 -8.25 -9.63
CA ILE A 143 10.82 -7.37 -10.60
C ILE A 143 11.81 -6.46 -9.87
N ILE A 144 11.43 -5.89 -8.72
CA ILE A 144 12.30 -5.02 -7.93
C ILE A 144 13.49 -5.79 -7.36
N PHE A 145 13.29 -7.02 -6.87
CA PHE A 145 14.40 -7.91 -6.48
C PHE A 145 15.29 -8.31 -7.66
N GLY A 146 14.73 -8.49 -8.87
CA GLY A 146 15.49 -8.72 -10.09
C GLY A 146 16.38 -7.54 -10.47
N MET A 147 15.85 -6.31 -10.39
CA MET A 147 16.62 -5.07 -10.61
C MET A 147 17.73 -4.86 -9.56
N LEU A 148 17.58 -5.47 -8.39
CA LEU A 148 18.55 -5.45 -7.30
C LEU A 148 19.79 -6.31 -7.60
N LEU A 149 19.55 -7.47 -8.20
CA LEU A 149 20.57 -8.47 -8.55
C LEU A 149 21.33 -8.11 -9.84
N THR A 150 20.78 -7.20 -10.66
CA THR A 150 21.38 -6.72 -11.92
C THR A 150 22.15 -5.41 -11.72
#